data_AF-A0A7J9QQG5-F1
#
_entry.id   AF-A0A7J9QQG5-F1
#
_cell.length_a   1.000
_cell.length_b   1.000
_cell.length_c   1.000
_cell.angle_alpha   90.00
_cell.angle_beta   90.00
_cell.angle_gamma   90.00
#
_symmetry.space_group_name_H-M   'P 1'
#
loop_
_entity.id
_entity.type
_entity.pdbx_description
1 polymer ?
#
loop_
_entity_poly.entity_id
_entity_poly.type
_entity_poly.pdbx_seq_one_letter_code
_entity_poly.pdbx_strand_id
1 'polypeptide(L)'
;DELSLVSRAGSWGTVQELRISQPNEKFEGTPIVGVYPVPTKFSYWVGDTYVNATSMDYTLSASYYQKQDWQIIWPEESTITVPPNDSVDVKINLSLPDEIQTGVYQGFLIFEGEKHAVNSPVSFAIKQPINQKDTPIIISGNQSDDILYGNGYIKGAFDMANRYMAGDWRQYYFDIQDDSINSAAIELSWDTDDTNLSVFVMNPNGEIVQTNMPSGIFGHFLGWASLDWLGGSAFSQGGGFYPVKNKDDTSTVIYVPINQTGTYSILAHSTLFGGNSTTEPITLAAKFSTISADLQLELNELNQKQIQPDLIPNDTQPTPQTPKETSEESSIQKKPELIEKTTQESISTLDKTTEETFPTQLTIGIGIGIAIGLAFVFITRRNSDK
;
A
#
# COMPACT_ATOMS: atom_id res chain seq x y z
N ASP A 1 8.79 -33.80 -33.54
CA ASP A 1 8.42 -33.58 -32.13
C ASP A 1 7.62 -32.30 -32.02
N GLU A 2 6.42 -32.38 -31.44
CA GLU A 2 5.56 -31.22 -31.20
C GLU A 2 5.94 -30.55 -29.88
N LEU A 3 5.93 -29.22 -29.86
CA LEU A 3 6.15 -28.44 -28.64
C LEU A 3 4.85 -28.39 -27.81
N SER A 4 4.92 -28.72 -26.52
CA SER A 4 3.80 -28.59 -25.58
C SER A 4 4.07 -27.48 -24.55
N LEU A 5 3.04 -26.69 -24.25
CA LEU A 5 3.13 -25.64 -23.24
C LEU A 5 3.00 -26.24 -21.83
N VAL A 6 4.07 -26.14 -21.02
CA VAL A 6 4.08 -26.66 -19.64
C VAL A 6 3.54 -25.63 -18.63
N SER A 7 3.90 -24.36 -18.79
CA SER A 7 3.50 -23.27 -17.90
C SER A 7 3.61 -21.93 -18.63
N ARG A 8 2.90 -20.91 -18.15
CA ARG A 8 2.98 -19.53 -18.65
C ARG A 8 2.90 -18.54 -17.49
N ALA A 9 3.63 -17.44 -17.61
CA ALA A 9 3.50 -16.27 -16.75
C ALA A 9 3.14 -15.05 -17.60
N GLY A 10 2.46 -14.09 -16.98
CA GLY A 10 2.02 -12.86 -17.61
C GLY A 10 1.36 -11.96 -16.58
N SER A 11 2.17 -11.13 -15.93
CA SER A 11 1.73 -10.06 -15.03
C SER A 11 1.99 -8.69 -15.66
N TRP A 12 1.23 -7.69 -15.23
CA TRP A 12 1.55 -6.29 -15.51
C TRP A 12 2.51 -5.76 -14.45
N GLY A 13 3.74 -6.26 -14.49
CA GLY A 13 4.83 -5.88 -13.58
C GLY A 13 6.20 -6.00 -14.24
N THR A 14 7.24 -5.58 -13.52
CA THR A 14 8.63 -5.59 -14.01
C THR A 14 9.29 -6.98 -13.95
N VAL A 15 8.69 -7.94 -13.24
CA VAL A 15 9.19 -9.31 -13.11
C VAL A 15 8.10 -10.30 -13.51
N GLN A 16 8.49 -11.31 -14.28
CA GLN A 16 7.63 -12.42 -14.69
C GLN A 16 8.11 -13.69 -13.99
N GLU A 17 7.24 -14.33 -13.22
CA GLU A 17 7.56 -15.54 -12.47
C GLU A 17 6.71 -16.72 -12.97
N LEU A 18 7.38 -17.80 -13.41
CA LEU A 18 6.75 -19.07 -13.71
C LEU A 18 7.27 -20.16 -12.77
N ARG A 19 6.38 -21.00 -12.26
CA ARG A 19 6.73 -22.14 -11.40
C ARG A 19 6.32 -23.45 -12.04
N ILE A 20 7.15 -24.46 -11.88
CA ILE A 20 6.92 -25.80 -12.41
C ILE A 20 7.17 -26.81 -11.31
N SER A 21 6.09 -27.33 -10.72
CA SER A 21 6.17 -28.47 -9.80
C SER A 21 6.51 -29.75 -10.56
N GLN A 22 7.39 -30.57 -9.99
CA GLN A 22 7.82 -31.87 -10.54
C GLN A 22 8.26 -31.78 -12.00
N PRO A 23 9.31 -30.99 -12.32
CA PRO A 23 9.72 -30.77 -13.71
C PRO A 23 10.07 -32.07 -14.45
N ASN A 24 10.63 -33.06 -13.77
CA ASN A 24 10.98 -34.38 -14.36
C ASN A 24 9.77 -35.19 -14.83
N GLU A 25 8.57 -34.90 -14.32
CA GLU A 25 7.32 -35.55 -14.75
C GLU A 25 6.67 -34.80 -15.92
N LYS A 26 7.13 -33.58 -16.23
CA LYS A 26 6.52 -32.67 -17.21
C LYS A 26 7.36 -32.48 -18.47
N PHE A 27 8.66 -32.67 -18.38
CA PHE A 27 9.58 -32.52 -19.51
C PHE A 27 10.10 -33.88 -19.97
N GLU A 28 9.77 -34.26 -21.20
CA GLU A 28 10.34 -35.44 -21.86
C GLU A 28 11.64 -35.12 -22.63
N GLY A 29 11.86 -33.85 -22.95
CA GLY A 29 13.02 -33.36 -23.72
C GLY A 29 13.61 -32.07 -23.16
N THR A 30 14.35 -31.34 -23.98
CA THR A 30 14.97 -30.06 -23.57
C THR A 30 13.90 -28.99 -23.34
N PRO A 31 13.79 -28.40 -22.13
CA PRO A 31 12.87 -27.30 -21.88
C PRO A 31 13.21 -26.08 -22.73
N ILE A 32 12.19 -25.42 -23.29
CA ILE A 32 12.34 -24.19 -24.08
C ILE A 32 11.53 -23.09 -23.39
N VAL A 33 12.15 -21.92 -23.22
CA VAL A 33 11.50 -20.72 -22.68
C VAL A 33 11.30 -19.72 -23.82
N GLY A 34 10.05 -19.31 -24.03
CA GLY A 34 9.70 -18.24 -24.96
C GLY A 34 9.32 -16.97 -24.20
N VAL A 35 9.94 -15.84 -24.56
CA VAL A 35 9.61 -14.51 -24.04
C VAL A 35 8.92 -13.73 -25.15
N TYR A 36 7.70 -13.30 -24.90
CA TYR A 36 6.86 -12.60 -25.87
C TYR A 36 6.53 -11.21 -25.34
N PRO A 37 7.04 -10.12 -25.95
CA PRO A 37 6.69 -8.77 -25.54
C PRO A 37 5.25 -8.44 -25.94
N VAL A 38 4.60 -7.59 -25.14
CA VAL A 38 3.38 -6.90 -25.59
C VAL A 38 3.78 -5.93 -26.70
N PRO A 39 3.12 -5.94 -27.87
CA PRO A 39 3.61 -5.22 -29.05
C PRO A 39 3.48 -3.69 -28.94
N THR A 40 2.60 -3.17 -28.09
CA THR A 40 2.34 -1.74 -27.90
C THR A 40 2.48 -1.33 -26.44
N LYS A 41 2.83 -0.06 -26.20
CA LYS A 41 2.88 0.53 -24.86
C LYS A 41 1.47 0.86 -24.40
N PHE A 42 1.16 0.57 -23.14
CA PHE A 42 -0.10 0.93 -22.50
C PHE A 42 0.13 2.01 -21.46
N SER A 43 -0.81 2.95 -21.38
CA SER A 43 -0.89 3.95 -20.34
C SER A 43 -2.14 3.71 -19.51
N TYR A 44 -2.00 3.87 -18.19
CA TYR A 44 -3.12 3.80 -17.26
C TYR A 44 -4.27 4.76 -17.66
N TRP A 45 -3.92 5.96 -18.13
CA TRP A 45 -4.86 7.05 -18.39
C TRP A 45 -5.56 6.96 -19.75
N VAL A 46 -4.86 6.48 -20.78
CA VAL A 46 -5.34 6.52 -22.16
C VAL A 46 -5.42 5.15 -22.83
N GLY A 47 -5.00 4.08 -22.14
CA GLY A 47 -5.04 2.72 -22.66
C GLY A 47 -3.90 2.41 -23.61
N ASP A 48 -4.17 1.59 -24.63
CA ASP A 48 -3.22 1.33 -25.71
C ASP A 48 -2.81 2.64 -26.38
N THR A 49 -1.52 2.94 -26.32
CA THR A 49 -0.97 4.17 -26.92
C THR A 49 -0.79 4.05 -28.42
N TYR A 50 -0.93 2.85 -28.99
CA TYR A 50 -0.57 2.49 -30.37
C TYR A 50 0.90 2.80 -30.72
N VAL A 51 1.72 3.04 -29.70
CA VAL A 51 3.17 3.19 -29.84
C VAL A 51 3.79 1.82 -29.64
N ASN A 52 4.57 1.36 -30.61
CA ASN A 52 5.26 0.08 -30.51
C ASN A 52 6.09 0.01 -29.22
N ALA A 53 6.06 -1.15 -28.57
CA ALA A 53 6.98 -1.45 -27.50
C ALA A 53 8.41 -1.40 -28.04
N THR A 54 9.30 -0.80 -27.26
CA THR A 54 10.73 -0.77 -27.56
C THR A 54 11.37 -2.08 -27.09
N SER A 55 12.46 -2.49 -27.73
CA SER A 55 13.29 -3.57 -27.19
C SER A 55 13.71 -3.22 -25.76
N MET A 56 13.72 -4.22 -24.89
CA MET A 56 14.20 -4.11 -23.52
C MET A 56 15.19 -5.22 -23.23
N ASP A 57 16.21 -4.92 -22.45
CA ASP A 57 17.09 -5.93 -21.89
C ASP A 57 16.35 -6.67 -20.77
N TYR A 58 16.57 -7.98 -20.66
CA TYR A 58 16.00 -8.79 -19.60
C TYR A 58 16.99 -9.88 -19.17
N THR A 59 16.89 -10.25 -17.89
CA THR A 59 17.64 -11.37 -17.33
C THR A 59 16.69 -12.54 -17.14
N LEU A 60 17.10 -13.72 -17.63
CA LEU A 60 16.40 -14.98 -17.34
C LEU A 60 17.19 -15.75 -16.28
N SER A 61 16.61 -15.88 -15.09
CA SER A 61 17.13 -16.70 -14.00
C SER A 61 16.29 -17.96 -13.82
N ALA A 62 16.92 -19.06 -13.41
CA ALA A 62 16.25 -20.29 -13.04
C ALA A 62 16.75 -20.76 -11.68
N SER A 63 15.81 -21.05 -10.77
CA SER A 63 16.10 -21.56 -9.44
C SER A 63 15.43 -22.91 -9.23
N TYR A 64 16.14 -23.83 -8.58
CA TYR A 64 15.65 -25.16 -8.25
C TYR A 64 15.40 -25.24 -6.75
N TYR A 65 14.17 -25.60 -6.37
CA TYR A 65 13.76 -25.70 -4.98
C TYR A 65 13.58 -27.17 -4.60
N GLN A 66 14.05 -27.51 -3.41
CA GLN A 66 13.77 -28.78 -2.76
C GLN A 66 13.16 -28.50 -1.38
N LYS A 67 12.46 -29.49 -0.83
CA LYS A 67 12.02 -29.43 0.56
C LYS A 67 13.26 -29.39 1.47
N GLN A 68 13.22 -28.55 2.48
CA GLN A 68 14.26 -28.40 3.47
C GLN A 68 13.66 -28.60 4.87
N ASP A 69 14.34 -29.36 5.72
CA ASP A 69 13.92 -29.57 7.10
C ASP A 69 14.07 -28.29 7.92
N TRP A 70 13.00 -27.93 8.61
CA TRP A 70 12.94 -26.71 9.39
C TRP A 70 13.30 -26.99 10.85
N GLN A 71 14.51 -26.60 11.25
CA GLN A 71 15.08 -26.94 12.57
C GLN A 71 14.40 -26.27 13.77
N ILE A 72 13.43 -25.38 13.56
CA ILE A 72 12.76 -24.66 14.65
C ILE A 72 11.46 -25.31 15.08
N ILE A 73 10.89 -26.20 14.27
CA ILE A 73 9.60 -26.84 14.54
C ILE A 73 9.68 -28.33 14.22
N TRP A 74 9.37 -29.18 15.20
CA TRP A 74 9.45 -30.63 15.04
C TRP A 74 8.47 -31.36 15.96
N PRO A 75 7.97 -32.55 15.57
CA PRO A 75 7.13 -33.35 16.45
C PRO A 75 7.94 -33.97 17.61
N GLU A 76 7.30 -34.18 18.77
CA GLU A 76 7.93 -34.92 19.88
C GLU A 76 8.30 -36.36 19.48
N GLU A 77 7.48 -36.99 18.64
CA GLU A 77 7.68 -38.34 18.13
C GLU A 77 7.75 -38.32 16.59
N SER A 78 8.73 -39.02 16.02
CA SER A 78 8.89 -39.12 14.55
C SER A 78 7.93 -40.12 13.89
N THR A 79 7.21 -40.92 14.68
CA THR A 79 6.25 -41.90 14.20
C THR A 79 5.03 -41.90 15.11
N ILE A 80 3.85 -41.79 14.51
CA ILE A 80 2.57 -41.81 15.21
C ILE A 80 1.76 -43.01 14.74
N THR A 81 1.04 -43.67 15.64
CA THR A 81 0.13 -44.78 15.30
C THR A 81 -1.30 -44.35 15.55
N VAL A 82 -2.09 -44.24 14.49
CA VAL A 82 -3.53 -43.89 14.58
C VAL A 82 -4.36 -45.16 14.51
N PRO A 83 -5.14 -45.51 15.56
CA PRO A 83 -6.01 -46.69 15.54
C PRO A 83 -7.14 -46.58 14.50
N PRO A 84 -7.72 -47.70 14.04
CA PRO A 84 -8.87 -47.69 13.14
C PRO A 84 -10.06 -46.93 13.73
N ASN A 85 -10.67 -46.03 12.94
CA ASN A 85 -11.81 -45.19 13.32
C ASN A 85 -11.53 -44.27 14.53
N ASP A 86 -10.27 -43.89 14.74
CA ASP A 86 -9.85 -43.05 15.87
C ASP A 86 -8.96 -41.90 15.40
N SER A 87 -8.58 -41.02 16.33
CA SER A 87 -7.69 -39.88 16.13
C SER A 87 -6.61 -39.84 17.21
N VAL A 88 -5.46 -39.27 16.88
CA VAL A 88 -4.35 -39.07 17.83
C VAL A 88 -3.92 -37.61 17.79
N ASP A 89 -3.75 -37.02 18.96
CA ASP A 89 -3.16 -35.68 19.11
C ASP A 89 -1.65 -35.76 18.95
N VAL A 90 -1.10 -34.91 18.08
CA VAL A 90 0.36 -34.82 17.85
C VAL A 90 0.89 -33.60 18.56
N LYS A 91 1.88 -33.80 19.44
CA LYS A 91 2.58 -32.69 20.11
C LYS A 91 3.76 -32.22 19.27
N ILE A 92 3.84 -30.91 19.09
CA ILE A 92 4.86 -30.24 18.29
C ILE A 92 5.63 -29.27 19.18
N ASN A 93 6.95 -29.29 19.07
CA ASN A 93 7.84 -28.32 19.70
C ASN A 93 8.16 -27.19 18.73
N LEU A 94 8.22 -25.97 19.25
CA LEU A 94 8.67 -24.77 18.54
C LEU A 94 9.78 -24.12 19.38
N SER A 95 10.98 -24.01 18.81
CA SER A 95 12.13 -23.39 19.46
C SER A 95 12.77 -22.38 18.51
N LEU A 96 12.87 -21.14 18.97
CA LEU A 96 13.33 -20.00 18.17
C LEU A 96 14.78 -19.67 18.51
N PRO A 97 15.63 -19.33 17.52
CA PRO A 97 16.94 -18.76 17.80
C PRO A 97 16.79 -17.34 18.36
N ASP A 98 17.73 -16.91 19.20
CA ASP A 98 17.67 -15.61 19.90
C ASP A 98 17.63 -14.40 18.94
N GLU A 99 18.25 -14.53 17.75
CA GLU A 99 18.39 -13.45 16.77
C GLU A 99 17.34 -13.53 15.63
N ILE A 100 16.23 -14.22 15.84
CA ILE A 100 15.19 -14.34 14.82
C ILE A 100 14.54 -12.97 14.52
N GLN A 101 14.52 -12.58 13.24
CA GLN A 101 13.92 -11.31 12.83
C GLN A 101 12.39 -11.33 13.01
N THR A 102 11.81 -10.19 13.39
CA THR A 102 10.35 -10.00 13.42
C THR A 102 9.75 -10.20 12.02
N GLY A 103 8.54 -10.76 12.00
CA GLY A 103 7.80 -11.04 10.78
C GLY A 103 7.16 -12.43 10.77
N VAL A 104 6.69 -12.83 9.59
CA VAL A 104 5.92 -14.08 9.41
C VAL A 104 6.84 -15.19 8.96
N TYR A 105 6.70 -16.33 9.61
CA TYR A 105 7.39 -17.57 9.26
C TYR A 105 6.36 -18.62 8.91
N GLN A 106 6.60 -19.35 7.83
CA GLN A 106 5.65 -20.32 7.29
C GLN A 106 6.38 -21.55 6.78
N GLY A 107 5.73 -22.70 6.91
CA GLY A 107 6.25 -23.99 6.48
C GLY A 107 5.17 -25.06 6.53
N PHE A 108 5.59 -26.33 6.50
CA PHE A 108 4.67 -27.46 6.55
C PHE A 108 5.20 -28.54 7.50
N LEU A 109 4.31 -29.12 8.28
CA LEU A 109 4.52 -30.44 8.89
C LEU A 109 4.02 -31.49 7.91
N ILE A 110 4.88 -32.43 7.54
CA ILE A 110 4.57 -33.45 6.54
C ILE A 110 4.35 -34.77 7.27
N PHE A 111 3.16 -35.34 7.12
CA PHE A 111 2.79 -36.64 7.66
C PHE A 111 2.72 -37.63 6.52
N GLU A 112 3.59 -38.64 6.53
CA GLU A 112 3.66 -39.65 5.49
C GLU A 112 3.32 -41.03 6.07
N GLY A 113 2.30 -41.67 5.51
CA GLY A 113 1.96 -43.07 5.76
C GLY A 113 2.20 -43.91 4.50
N GLU A 114 1.92 -45.21 4.57
CA GLU A 114 2.19 -46.14 3.46
C GLU A 114 1.52 -45.78 2.12
N LYS A 115 0.38 -45.07 2.17
CA LYS A 115 -0.46 -44.80 0.98
C LYS A 115 -0.67 -43.32 0.69
N HIS A 116 -0.35 -42.44 1.63
CA HIS A 116 -0.66 -41.01 1.49
C HIS A 116 0.35 -40.16 2.24
N ALA A 117 0.60 -38.97 1.71
CA ALA A 117 1.31 -37.90 2.38
C ALA A 117 0.37 -36.70 2.52
N VAL A 118 0.38 -36.07 3.69
CA VAL A 118 -0.40 -34.87 3.99
C VAL A 118 0.55 -33.77 4.43
N ASN A 119 0.45 -32.61 3.79
CA ASN A 119 1.16 -31.41 4.21
C ASN A 119 0.21 -30.55 5.06
N SER A 120 0.51 -30.40 6.35
CA SER A 120 -0.21 -29.50 7.26
C SER A 120 0.53 -28.16 7.32
N PRO A 121 -0.06 -27.04 6.84
CA PRO A 121 0.59 -25.74 6.87
C PRO A 121 0.74 -25.25 8.31
N VAL A 122 1.90 -24.69 8.62
CA VAL A 122 2.17 -24.00 9.89
C VAL A 122 2.66 -22.60 9.60
N SER A 123 2.12 -21.63 10.31
CA SER A 123 2.58 -20.24 10.26
C SER A 123 2.55 -19.61 11.64
N PHE A 124 3.56 -18.81 11.97
CA PHE A 124 3.60 -18.00 13.18
C PHE A 124 4.30 -16.67 12.91
N ALA A 125 4.07 -15.70 13.80
CA ALA A 125 4.66 -14.38 13.72
C ALA A 125 5.61 -14.15 14.90
N ILE A 126 6.79 -13.60 14.62
CA ILE A 126 7.72 -13.10 15.64
C ILE A 126 7.42 -11.63 15.88
N LYS A 127 7.33 -11.23 17.16
CA LYS A 127 7.10 -9.86 17.58
C LYS A 127 8.36 -9.29 18.22
N GLN A 128 8.72 -8.08 17.84
CA GLN A 128 9.78 -7.30 18.49
C GLN A 128 9.22 -6.63 19.75
N PRO A 129 9.65 -7.00 20.97
CA PRO A 129 9.18 -6.34 22.18
C PRO A 129 9.72 -4.91 22.29
N ILE A 130 8.86 -3.98 22.70
CA ILE A 130 9.19 -2.58 22.99
C ILE A 130 8.88 -2.30 24.45
N ASN A 131 9.89 -2.49 25.30
CA ASN A 131 9.81 -2.31 26.74
C ASN A 131 10.45 -1.00 27.24
N GLN A 132 11.11 -0.26 26.35
CA GLN A 132 11.80 0.98 26.65
C GLN A 132 11.60 1.98 25.51
N LYS A 133 11.28 3.21 25.86
CA LYS A 133 11.30 4.33 24.93
C LYS A 133 12.73 4.76 24.55
N ASP A 134 12.81 5.50 23.48
CA ASP A 134 14.00 6.14 22.92
C ASP A 134 15.16 5.21 22.53
N THR A 135 14.92 3.89 22.52
CA THR A 135 15.88 2.90 22.04
C THR A 135 15.71 2.71 20.53
N PRO A 136 16.79 2.86 19.73
CA PRO A 136 16.72 2.59 18.31
C PRO A 136 16.61 1.09 18.05
N ILE A 137 15.74 0.73 17.12
CA ILE A 137 15.54 -0.64 16.66
C ILE A 137 15.89 -0.68 15.18
N ILE A 138 16.71 -1.65 14.81
CA ILE A 138 17.14 -1.86 13.42
C ILE A 138 16.83 -3.30 13.05
N ILE A 139 16.06 -3.47 11.97
CA ILE A 139 15.87 -4.75 11.29
C ILE A 139 16.63 -4.63 9.98
N SER A 140 17.79 -5.29 9.91
CA SER A 140 18.65 -5.25 8.73
C SER A 140 18.00 -5.99 7.57
N GLY A 141 17.98 -5.34 6.40
CA GLY A 141 17.70 -6.00 5.15
C GLY A 141 18.81 -6.97 4.77
N ASN A 142 18.46 -8.07 4.11
CA ASN A 142 19.40 -9.08 3.66
C ASN A 142 19.11 -9.42 2.19
N GLN A 143 20.09 -9.30 1.31
CA GLN A 143 19.96 -9.79 -0.06
C GLN A 143 19.90 -11.32 -0.04
N SER A 144 19.00 -11.91 -0.83
CA SER A 144 18.86 -13.36 -0.95
C SER A 144 18.38 -13.76 -2.33
N ASP A 145 18.89 -14.86 -2.89
CA ASP A 145 18.35 -15.41 -4.14
C ASP A 145 17.07 -16.24 -3.90
N ASP A 146 16.69 -16.48 -2.64
CA ASP A 146 15.47 -17.20 -2.30
C ASP A 146 14.23 -16.29 -2.41
N ILE A 147 13.49 -16.37 -3.50
CA ILE A 147 12.25 -15.59 -3.68
C ILE A 147 11.03 -16.17 -2.92
N LEU A 148 11.17 -17.25 -2.16
CA LEU A 148 10.06 -17.91 -1.48
C LEU A 148 9.86 -17.42 -0.05
N TYR A 149 10.94 -17.35 0.74
CA TYR A 149 10.84 -17.11 2.19
C TYR A 149 11.89 -16.12 2.68
N GLY A 150 11.46 -15.06 3.37
CA GLY A 150 12.37 -14.10 4.00
C GLY A 150 11.64 -12.85 4.48
N ASN A 151 12.14 -12.19 5.52
CA ASN A 151 11.53 -10.96 6.06
C ASN A 151 12.37 -9.70 5.75
N GLY A 152 13.62 -9.87 5.30
CA GLY A 152 14.58 -8.79 5.08
C GLY A 152 14.72 -8.29 3.65
N TYR A 153 13.83 -8.70 2.74
CA TYR A 153 13.86 -8.30 1.33
C TYR A 153 12.48 -8.40 0.71
N ILE A 154 12.23 -7.71 -0.40
CA ILE A 154 11.04 -7.87 -1.23
C ILE A 154 11.39 -8.50 -2.58
N LYS A 155 10.36 -8.90 -3.35
CA LYS A 155 10.49 -9.34 -4.74
C LYS A 155 9.45 -8.68 -5.65
N GLY A 156 9.71 -8.72 -6.96
CA GLY A 156 8.81 -8.20 -7.99
C GLY A 156 7.53 -9.03 -8.25
N ALA A 157 6.77 -9.38 -7.22
CA ALA A 157 5.53 -10.16 -7.38
C ALA A 157 4.28 -9.31 -7.67
N PHE A 158 4.45 -8.02 -7.97
CA PHE A 158 3.33 -7.11 -8.21
C PHE A 158 2.72 -7.31 -9.61
N ASP A 159 1.42 -7.07 -9.70
CA ASP A 159 0.66 -7.17 -10.95
C ASP A 159 -0.39 -6.06 -10.99
N MET A 160 -0.10 -5.03 -11.78
CA MET A 160 -0.95 -3.85 -11.87
C MET A 160 -2.34 -4.17 -12.45
N ALA A 161 -2.51 -5.25 -13.23
CA ALA A 161 -3.83 -5.63 -13.76
C ALA A 161 -4.70 -6.45 -12.84
N ASN A 162 -4.15 -6.85 -11.69
CA ASN A 162 -4.90 -7.61 -10.71
C ASN A 162 -5.49 -6.68 -9.64
N ARG A 163 -5.68 -7.16 -8.42
CA ARG A 163 -6.27 -6.40 -7.31
C ARG A 163 -5.20 -5.60 -6.58
N TYR A 164 -5.65 -4.64 -5.78
CA TYR A 164 -4.81 -3.84 -4.87
C TYR A 164 -3.90 -4.65 -3.92
N MET A 165 -4.19 -5.93 -3.69
CA MET A 165 -3.34 -6.82 -2.88
C MET A 165 -2.19 -7.47 -3.67
N ALA A 166 -2.15 -7.30 -4.99
CA ALA A 166 -1.14 -7.93 -5.84
C ALA A 166 0.24 -7.30 -5.60
N GLY A 167 1.21 -8.12 -5.25
CA GLY A 167 2.52 -7.67 -4.82
C GLY A 167 3.10 -8.58 -3.75
N ASP A 168 4.35 -8.31 -3.43
CA ASP A 168 5.01 -8.94 -2.28
C ASP A 168 4.71 -8.14 -1.02
N TRP A 169 4.50 -8.83 0.09
CA TRP A 169 4.11 -8.24 1.37
C TRP A 169 5.07 -8.66 2.47
N ARG A 170 5.59 -7.68 3.20
CA ARG A 170 6.40 -7.88 4.40
C ARG A 170 5.67 -7.32 5.61
N GLN A 171 5.72 -8.08 6.70
CA GLN A 171 4.99 -7.77 7.91
C GLN A 171 5.98 -7.71 9.06
N TYR A 172 5.95 -6.63 9.83
CA TYR A 172 6.77 -6.47 11.03
C TYR A 172 5.88 -6.18 12.21
N TYR A 173 6.10 -6.87 13.32
CA TYR A 173 5.28 -6.73 14.52
C TYR A 173 6.10 -6.14 15.66
N PHE A 174 5.57 -5.11 16.29
CA PHE A 174 6.16 -4.44 17.44
C PHE A 174 5.19 -4.52 18.62
N ASP A 175 5.58 -5.19 19.68
CA ASP A 175 4.75 -5.38 20.88
C ASP A 175 5.10 -4.33 21.93
N ILE A 176 4.29 -3.26 21.98
CA ILE A 176 4.51 -2.13 22.88
C ILE A 176 4.00 -2.48 24.27
N GLN A 177 4.91 -2.50 25.24
CA GLN A 177 4.62 -2.89 26.63
C GLN A 177 4.72 -1.72 27.60
N ASP A 178 5.54 -0.71 27.29
CA ASP A 178 5.64 0.55 28.04
C ASP A 178 4.48 1.47 27.67
N ASP A 179 3.60 1.73 28.63
CA ASP A 179 2.39 2.55 28.47
C ASP A 179 2.67 4.06 28.39
N SER A 180 3.91 4.48 28.65
CA SER A 180 4.35 5.87 28.47
C SER A 180 4.67 6.21 27.02
N ILE A 181 4.83 5.20 26.15
CA ILE A 181 5.05 5.39 24.71
C ILE A 181 3.76 5.85 24.06
N ASN A 182 3.80 7.01 23.40
CA ASN A 182 2.64 7.59 22.69
C ASN A 182 2.95 8.00 21.24
N SER A 183 4.17 7.77 20.76
CA SER A 183 4.58 8.06 19.39
C SER A 183 5.67 7.12 18.92
N ALA A 184 5.69 6.83 17.62
CA ALA A 184 6.80 6.15 16.96
C ALA A 184 7.22 6.89 15.69
N ALA A 185 8.52 6.86 15.39
CA ALA A 185 9.08 7.24 14.10
C ALA A 185 9.68 6.00 13.46
N ILE A 186 9.30 5.71 12.22
CA ILE A 186 9.66 4.48 11.52
C ILE A 186 10.13 4.85 10.12
N GLU A 187 11.32 4.40 9.76
CA GLU A 187 11.93 4.56 8.45
C GLU A 187 12.07 3.17 7.81
N LEU A 188 11.60 3.02 6.57
CA LEU A 188 11.92 1.87 5.73
C LEU A 188 12.76 2.36 4.55
N SER A 189 13.81 1.63 4.21
CA SER A 189 14.69 1.93 3.08
C SER A 189 14.98 0.69 2.24
N TRP A 190 15.25 0.92 0.96
CA TRP A 190 15.62 -0.08 -0.04
C TRP A 190 16.77 0.48 -0.91
N ASP A 191 17.18 -0.23 -1.96
CA ASP A 191 18.43 0.03 -2.68
C ASP A 191 18.23 0.81 -4.00
N THR A 192 17.17 0.51 -4.77
CA THR A 192 16.91 1.12 -6.09
C THR A 192 15.77 2.14 -6.06
N ASP A 193 15.98 3.26 -6.75
CA ASP A 193 15.01 4.32 -7.01
C ASP A 193 13.86 3.89 -7.94
N ASP A 194 14.01 2.77 -8.67
CA ASP A 194 12.96 2.12 -9.44
C ASP A 194 12.11 1.15 -8.60
N THR A 195 12.34 1.05 -7.28
CA THR A 195 11.48 0.31 -6.35
C THR A 195 10.62 1.26 -5.55
N ASN A 196 9.40 0.81 -5.23
CA ASN A 196 8.50 1.58 -4.39
C ASN A 196 7.62 0.71 -3.50
N LEU A 197 7.36 1.20 -2.27
CA LEU A 197 6.64 0.48 -1.23
C LEU A 197 5.46 1.30 -0.69
N SER A 198 4.28 0.70 -0.72
CA SER A 198 3.16 1.12 0.14
C SER A 198 3.41 0.63 1.56
N VAL A 199 3.34 1.51 2.56
CA VAL A 199 3.51 1.13 3.96
C VAL A 199 2.28 1.51 4.76
N PHE A 200 1.78 0.56 5.55
CA PHE A 200 0.63 0.70 6.43
C PHE A 200 1.03 0.33 7.85
N VAL A 201 0.53 1.08 8.82
CA VAL A 201 0.69 0.76 10.24
C VAL A 201 -0.69 0.52 10.85
N MET A 202 -0.86 -0.64 11.45
CA MET A 202 -2.08 -1.07 12.12
C MET A 202 -1.89 -1.10 13.63
N ASN A 203 -2.89 -0.62 14.37
CA ASN A 203 -2.92 -0.70 15.82
C ASN A 203 -3.34 -2.11 16.30
N PRO A 204 -3.33 -2.38 17.63
CA PRO A 204 -3.70 -3.69 18.15
C PRO A 204 -5.15 -4.12 17.90
N ASN A 205 -6.04 -3.19 17.50
CA ASN A 205 -7.42 -3.49 17.11
C ASN A 205 -7.55 -3.83 15.62
N GLY A 206 -6.46 -3.78 14.85
CA GLY A 206 -6.44 -4.03 13.40
C GLY A 206 -6.82 -2.82 12.55
N GLU A 207 -6.87 -1.62 13.14
CA GLU A 207 -7.20 -0.40 12.41
C GLU A 207 -5.92 0.21 11.82
N ILE A 208 -5.98 0.64 10.55
CA ILE A 208 -4.88 1.41 9.94
C ILE A 208 -4.84 2.79 10.59
N VAL A 209 -3.78 3.04 11.37
CA VAL A 209 -3.58 4.32 12.08
C VAL A 209 -2.64 5.25 11.34
N GLN A 210 -1.85 4.72 10.39
CA GLN A 210 -0.95 5.54 9.59
C GLN A 210 -0.54 4.85 8.27
N THR A 211 -0.19 5.64 7.25
CA THR A 211 0.36 5.16 5.97
C THR A 211 1.27 6.22 5.32
N ASN A 212 2.15 5.82 4.39
CA ASN A 212 2.89 6.76 3.53
C ASN A 212 2.09 7.22 2.30
N MET A 213 0.82 6.85 2.18
CA MET A 213 -0.08 7.37 1.17
C MET A 213 -0.65 8.73 1.58
N PRO A 214 -0.73 9.71 0.66
CA PRO A 214 -1.47 10.93 0.95
C PRO A 214 -2.95 10.61 1.21
N SER A 215 -3.48 11.12 2.31
CA SER A 215 -4.90 10.98 2.64
C SER A 215 -5.75 11.70 1.60
N GLY A 216 -6.81 11.04 1.12
CA GLY A 216 -7.92 11.73 0.47
C GLY A 216 -8.06 11.61 -1.05
N ILE A 217 -7.23 10.87 -1.79
CA ILE A 217 -7.56 10.65 -3.21
C ILE A 217 -8.69 9.61 -3.38
N PHE A 218 -8.64 8.42 -2.75
CA PHE A 218 -9.59 7.33 -3.06
C PHE A 218 -10.66 6.99 -2.02
N GLY A 219 -10.46 7.38 -0.75
CA GLY A 219 -11.54 7.30 0.25
C GLY A 219 -12.78 8.13 -0.15
N HIS A 220 -12.60 9.14 -1.00
CA HIS A 220 -13.68 9.96 -1.57
C HIS A 220 -14.35 9.34 -2.81
N PHE A 221 -13.74 8.37 -3.48
CA PHE A 221 -14.34 7.70 -4.64
C PHE A 221 -15.18 6.50 -4.20
N LEU A 222 -16.41 6.75 -3.73
CA LEU A 222 -17.55 5.82 -3.86
C LEU A 222 -17.31 4.34 -3.48
N GLY A 223 -16.75 4.04 -2.31
CA GLY A 223 -16.59 2.65 -1.83
C GLY A 223 -15.34 1.94 -2.34
N TRP A 224 -14.31 2.70 -2.71
CA TRP A 224 -13.00 2.19 -3.11
C TRP A 224 -12.31 1.38 -1.99
N ALA A 225 -11.79 0.19 -2.33
CA ALA A 225 -11.30 -0.78 -1.34
C ALA A 225 -9.90 -0.51 -0.77
N SER A 226 -9.08 0.31 -1.44
CA SER A 226 -7.72 0.65 -1.02
C SER A 226 -7.36 2.12 -1.25
N LEU A 227 -6.40 2.65 -0.50
CA LEU A 227 -5.92 4.03 -0.67
C LEU A 227 -4.80 4.15 -1.71
N ASP A 228 -4.23 3.04 -2.16
CA ASP A 228 -2.99 3.00 -2.93
C ASP A 228 -3.10 2.39 -4.32
N TRP A 229 -4.29 1.95 -4.74
CA TRP A 229 -4.50 1.28 -6.02
C TRP A 229 -5.58 1.98 -6.84
N LEU A 230 -5.26 2.31 -8.07
CA LEU A 230 -6.05 3.12 -9.01
C LEU A 230 -7.12 2.36 -9.76
N GLY A 231 -7.21 1.03 -9.62
CA GLY A 231 -8.30 0.31 -10.30
C GLY A 231 -8.03 0.12 -11.77
N GLY A 232 -8.70 -0.80 -12.45
CA GLY A 232 -8.75 -0.74 -13.91
C GLY A 232 -9.51 0.52 -14.36
N SER A 233 -9.20 1.03 -15.55
CA SER A 233 -9.92 2.16 -16.16
C SER A 233 -10.70 1.72 -17.39
N ALA A 234 -11.60 2.56 -17.92
CA ALA A 234 -12.28 2.27 -19.19
C ALA A 234 -11.30 2.15 -20.38
N PHE A 235 -10.07 2.65 -20.21
CA PHE A 235 -9.03 2.67 -21.22
C PHE A 235 -7.97 1.58 -20.96
N SER A 236 -7.75 1.18 -19.71
CA SER A 236 -6.75 0.21 -19.32
C SER A 236 -7.37 -0.97 -18.58
N GLN A 237 -7.18 -2.18 -19.12
CA GLN A 237 -7.46 -3.43 -18.41
C GLN A 237 -6.52 -3.63 -17.21
N GLY A 238 -5.41 -2.89 -17.17
CA GLY A 238 -4.50 -2.79 -16.03
C GLY A 238 -4.86 -1.64 -15.09
N GLY A 239 -4.77 -1.86 -13.78
CA GLY A 239 -4.74 -0.77 -12.81
C GLY A 239 -3.36 -0.16 -12.64
N GLY A 240 -3.14 0.52 -11.53
CA GLY A 240 -1.85 1.12 -11.18
C GLY A 240 -1.80 1.44 -9.70
N PHE A 241 -0.61 1.55 -9.12
CA PHE A 241 -0.47 2.00 -7.74
C PHE A 241 -0.29 3.51 -7.68
N TYR A 242 -0.85 4.14 -6.64
CA TYR A 242 -0.76 5.57 -6.42
C TYR A 242 0.65 5.93 -5.95
N PRO A 243 1.21 7.08 -6.38
CA PRO A 243 2.50 7.54 -5.88
C PRO A 243 2.47 7.75 -4.37
N VAL A 244 3.45 7.17 -3.68
CA VAL A 244 3.62 7.33 -2.23
C VAL A 244 4.35 8.63 -1.89
N LYS A 245 4.16 9.07 -0.65
CA LYS A 245 4.93 10.16 -0.07
C LYS A 245 6.17 9.61 0.63
N ASN A 246 7.24 9.44 -0.15
CA ASN A 246 8.54 9.01 0.34
C ASN A 246 9.35 10.18 0.93
N LYS A 247 10.40 9.83 1.69
CA LYS A 247 11.40 10.79 2.21
C LYS A 247 12.38 11.20 1.10
N ASP A 248 12.82 10.21 0.34
CA ASP A 248 13.70 10.32 -0.83
C ASP A 248 13.37 9.16 -1.80
N ASP A 249 14.18 8.96 -2.84
CA ASP A 249 13.88 7.98 -3.88
C ASP A 249 13.96 6.52 -3.40
N THR A 250 14.61 6.26 -2.25
CA THR A 250 14.87 4.91 -1.76
C THR A 250 14.44 4.69 -0.31
N SER A 251 13.61 5.58 0.26
CA SER A 251 13.12 5.44 1.63
C SER A 251 11.81 6.16 1.91
N THR A 252 11.08 5.66 2.91
CA THR A 252 9.88 6.31 3.46
C THR A 252 10.00 6.47 4.96
N VAL A 253 9.50 7.59 5.50
CA VAL A 253 9.42 7.84 6.94
C VAL A 253 7.97 8.06 7.35
N ILE A 254 7.59 7.40 8.44
CA ILE A 254 6.24 7.42 8.98
C ILE A 254 6.28 7.75 10.48
N TYR A 255 5.48 8.73 10.87
CA TYR A 255 5.24 9.06 12.28
C TYR A 255 3.90 8.48 12.73
N VAL A 256 3.92 7.58 13.69
CA VAL A 256 2.77 6.79 14.12
C VAL A 256 2.30 7.29 15.49
N PRO A 257 1.03 7.66 15.66
CA PRO A 257 0.45 7.87 16.98
C PRO A 257 0.26 6.52 17.68
N ILE A 258 0.71 6.43 18.93
CA ILE A 258 0.52 5.25 19.78
C ILE A 258 -0.46 5.63 20.88
N ASN A 259 -1.63 5.00 20.91
CA ASN A 259 -2.72 5.35 21.83
C ASN A 259 -3.00 4.26 22.88
N GLN A 260 -2.42 3.08 22.70
CA GLN A 260 -2.54 1.93 23.59
C GLN A 260 -1.32 1.02 23.46
N THR A 261 -1.04 0.24 24.51
CA THR A 261 -0.11 -0.88 24.47
C THR A 261 -0.66 -2.05 23.64
N GLY A 262 0.23 -2.97 23.27
CA GLY A 262 -0.08 -4.15 22.46
C GLY A 262 0.69 -4.19 21.15
N THR A 263 0.31 -5.11 20.27
CA THR A 263 1.02 -5.39 19.03
C THR A 263 0.59 -4.45 17.90
N TYR A 264 1.50 -3.58 17.46
CA TYR A 264 1.36 -2.81 16.22
C TYR A 264 1.97 -3.59 15.08
N SER A 265 1.31 -3.56 13.92
CA SER A 265 1.75 -4.28 12.72
C SER A 265 2.11 -3.27 11.63
N ILE A 266 3.26 -3.47 10.99
CA ILE A 266 3.70 -2.69 9.83
C ILE A 266 3.63 -3.61 8.63
N LEU A 267 2.90 -3.20 7.61
CA LEU A 267 2.78 -3.91 6.35
C LEU A 267 3.48 -3.09 5.28
N ALA A 268 4.51 -3.65 4.65
CA ALA A 268 5.19 -3.08 3.50
C ALA A 268 4.83 -3.89 2.26
N HIS A 269 4.25 -3.24 1.25
CA HIS A 269 3.74 -3.84 0.03
C HIS A 269 4.50 -3.29 -1.17
N SER A 270 5.14 -4.17 -1.92
CA SER A 270 5.85 -3.81 -3.15
C SER A 270 4.84 -3.44 -4.24
N THR A 271 4.85 -2.17 -4.61
CA THR A 271 4.00 -1.60 -5.67
C THR A 271 4.76 -1.29 -6.94
N LEU A 272 6.08 -1.18 -6.83
CA LEU A 272 7.04 -1.16 -7.93
C LEU A 272 8.32 -1.88 -7.48
N PHE A 273 9.02 -2.51 -8.40
CA PHE A 273 10.26 -3.25 -8.13
C PHE A 273 11.24 -3.03 -9.27
N GLY A 274 12.46 -2.56 -8.97
CA GLY A 274 13.45 -2.20 -9.98
C GLY A 274 13.93 -3.39 -10.81
N GLY A 275 14.01 -4.59 -10.22
CA GLY A 275 14.29 -5.82 -10.98
C GLY A 275 15.76 -6.04 -11.37
N ASN A 276 16.70 -5.27 -10.81
CA ASN A 276 18.14 -5.46 -11.02
C ASN A 276 18.65 -6.80 -10.43
N SER A 277 17.89 -7.36 -9.49
CA SER A 277 18.09 -8.66 -8.85
C SER A 277 16.73 -9.35 -8.63
N THR A 278 16.74 -10.63 -8.23
CA THR A 278 15.51 -11.40 -7.97
C THR A 278 14.78 -10.96 -6.70
N THR A 279 15.52 -10.38 -5.76
CA THR A 279 15.02 -9.75 -4.54
C THR A 279 15.76 -8.45 -4.29
N GLU A 280 15.22 -7.61 -3.42
CA GLU A 280 15.88 -6.38 -2.98
C GLU A 280 15.76 -6.24 -1.46
N PRO A 281 16.84 -5.90 -0.75
CA PRO A 281 16.82 -5.82 0.71
C PRO A 281 15.92 -4.67 1.17
N ILE A 282 15.21 -4.88 2.26
CA ILE A 282 14.47 -3.82 2.93
C ILE A 282 14.95 -3.71 4.38
N THR A 283 15.42 -2.52 4.74
CA THR A 283 15.90 -2.20 6.09
C THR A 283 14.86 -1.34 6.79
N LEU A 284 14.61 -1.66 8.06
CA LEU A 284 13.69 -0.89 8.90
C LEU A 284 14.43 -0.33 10.11
N ALA A 285 14.33 0.98 10.31
CA ALA A 285 14.75 1.64 11.53
C ALA A 285 13.53 2.21 12.25
N ALA A 286 13.38 1.93 13.55
CA ALA A 286 12.27 2.43 14.34
C ALA A 286 12.75 3.01 15.68
N LYS A 287 12.03 4.03 16.14
CA LYS A 287 12.19 4.61 17.47
C LYS A 287 10.83 4.90 18.06
N PHE A 288 10.59 4.38 19.26
CA PHE A 288 9.36 4.61 20.02
C PHE A 288 9.64 5.61 21.13
N SER A 289 8.76 6.58 21.35
CA SER A 289 9.02 7.73 22.23
C SER A 289 7.75 8.24 22.93
N THR A 290 7.96 9.19 23.84
CA THR A 290 6.90 9.93 24.52
C THR A 290 6.95 11.40 24.13
N ILE A 291 5.88 11.92 23.56
CA ILE A 291 5.59 13.35 23.53
C ILE A 291 5.09 13.74 24.92
N SER A 292 5.86 14.55 25.64
CA SER A 292 5.61 14.85 27.06
C SER A 292 4.27 15.55 27.28
N ALA A 293 3.67 15.34 28.47
CA ALA A 293 2.42 15.99 28.85
C ALA A 293 2.55 17.53 28.84
N ASP A 294 3.70 18.07 29.23
CA ASP A 294 3.96 19.52 29.22
C ASP A 294 3.88 20.10 27.80
N LEU A 295 4.43 19.42 26.80
CA LEU A 295 4.32 19.83 25.40
C LEU A 295 2.88 19.73 24.91
N GLN A 296 2.13 18.69 25.32
CA GLN A 296 0.72 18.57 24.95
C GLN A 296 -0.14 19.68 25.57
N LEU A 297 0.15 20.08 26.82
CA LEU A 297 -0.51 21.20 27.48
C LEU A 297 -0.21 22.52 26.75
N GLU A 298 1.04 22.77 26.38
CA GLU A 298 1.43 23.95 25.60
C GLU A 298 0.74 23.99 24.23
N LEU A 299 0.67 22.85 23.52
CA LEU A 299 -0.09 22.71 22.27
C LEU A 299 -1.58 23.04 22.46
N ASN A 300 -2.19 22.54 23.53
CA ASN A 300 -3.60 22.79 23.82
C ASN A 300 -3.86 24.27 24.13
N GLU A 301 -2.97 24.94 24.89
CA GLU A 301 -3.05 26.38 25.15
C GLU A 301 -2.88 27.23 23.88
N LEU A 302 -1.96 26.86 23.00
CA LEU A 302 -1.77 27.53 21.70
C LEU A 302 -2.99 27.38 20.79
N ASN A 303 -3.58 26.18 20.74
CA ASN A 303 -4.79 25.92 19.96
C ASN A 303 -5.99 26.72 20.49
N GLN A 304 -6.14 26.88 21.81
CA GLN A 304 -7.19 27.71 22.39
C GLN A 304 -7.03 29.20 22.08
N LYS A 305 -5.79 29.71 22.02
CA LYS A 305 -5.51 31.10 21.64
C LYS A 305 -5.81 31.41 20.17
N GLN A 306 -5.66 30.44 19.26
CA GLN A 306 -5.98 30.63 17.84
C GLN A 306 -7.49 30.57 17.53
N ILE A 307 -8.29 29.91 18.37
CA ILE A 307 -9.74 29.76 18.16
C ILE A 307 -10.55 30.94 18.73
N GLN A 308 -9.93 31.85 19.50
CA GLN A 308 -10.55 33.13 19.86
C GLN A 308 -10.23 34.18 18.80
N PRO A 309 -11.14 34.53 17.86
CA PRO A 309 -10.98 35.76 17.11
C PRO A 309 -11.07 36.93 18.10
N ASP A 310 -10.14 37.88 18.02
CA ASP A 310 -10.12 39.11 18.81
C ASP A 310 -11.51 39.78 18.78
N LEU A 311 -12.29 39.60 19.84
CA LEU A 311 -13.50 40.37 20.06
C LEU A 311 -13.06 41.79 20.47
N ILE A 312 -13.05 42.69 19.49
CA ILE A 312 -12.93 44.13 19.72
C ILE A 312 -14.06 44.55 20.67
N PRO A 313 -13.79 45.11 21.87
CA PRO A 313 -14.84 45.56 22.75
C PRO A 313 -15.48 46.84 22.18
N ASN A 314 -16.76 46.78 21.83
CA ASN A 314 -17.56 47.97 21.54
C ASN A 314 -17.88 48.68 22.86
N ASP A 315 -17.19 49.78 23.13
CA ASP A 315 -17.62 50.75 24.14
C ASP A 315 -18.80 51.56 23.61
N THR A 316 -20.00 51.37 24.16
CA THR A 316 -21.01 52.44 24.18
C THR A 316 -21.90 52.31 25.42
N GLN A 317 -21.85 53.34 26.26
CA GLN A 317 -22.71 53.55 27.44
C GLN A 317 -24.21 53.61 27.08
N PRO A 318 -25.11 53.27 28.03
CA PRO A 318 -26.55 53.28 27.79
C PRO A 318 -27.20 54.62 28.13
N THR A 319 -28.28 54.99 27.43
CA THR A 319 -29.29 55.93 27.95
C THR A 319 -30.68 55.51 27.45
N PRO A 320 -31.73 55.56 28.30
CA PRO A 320 -32.95 54.77 28.08
C PRO A 320 -34.11 55.60 27.51
N GLN A 321 -35.01 54.94 26.75
CA GLN A 321 -36.43 55.31 26.68
C GLN A 321 -37.28 54.15 26.08
N THR A 322 -38.27 53.74 26.86
CA THR A 322 -39.29 52.69 26.67
C THR A 322 -40.55 53.27 25.97
N PRO A 323 -41.62 52.49 25.70
CA PRO A 323 -41.82 51.46 24.68
C PRO A 323 -42.95 51.84 23.67
N LYS A 324 -43.17 51.03 22.64
CA LYS A 324 -44.53 50.70 22.18
C LYS A 324 -44.53 49.45 21.30
N GLU A 325 -45.30 48.46 21.75
CA GLU A 325 -45.73 47.27 21.01
C GLU A 325 -46.47 47.65 19.73
N THR A 326 -46.38 46.82 18.68
CA THR A 326 -47.54 46.11 18.08
C THR A 326 -47.03 45.17 16.97
N SER A 327 -47.64 43.99 16.99
CA SER A 327 -47.64 42.89 16.00
C SER A 327 -47.88 43.31 14.55
N GLU A 328 -47.30 42.58 13.60
CA GLU A 328 -48.03 41.75 12.60
C GLU A 328 -47.12 41.35 11.42
N GLU A 329 -47.36 40.13 10.95
CA GLU A 329 -46.74 39.50 9.79
C GLU A 329 -47.02 40.25 8.48
N SER A 330 -46.08 40.25 7.53
CA SER A 330 -46.40 39.97 6.13
C SER A 330 -45.15 39.65 5.30
N SER A 331 -45.42 38.87 4.28
CA SER A 331 -44.57 38.18 3.31
C SER A 331 -43.89 39.10 2.29
N ILE A 332 -42.82 38.60 1.64
CA ILE A 332 -42.71 38.38 0.17
C ILE A 332 -41.23 38.24 -0.26
N GLN A 333 -41.04 37.26 -1.13
CA GLN A 333 -39.87 36.86 -1.92
C GLN A 333 -39.06 38.02 -2.57
N LYS A 334 -37.74 37.83 -2.70
CA LYS A 334 -37.02 38.07 -3.97
C LYS A 334 -35.61 37.45 -4.00
N LYS A 335 -35.36 36.73 -5.10
CA LYS A 335 -34.09 36.18 -5.62
C LYS A 335 -33.10 37.32 -5.95
N PRO A 336 -31.76 37.09 -5.90
CA PRO A 336 -30.81 37.91 -6.65
C PRO A 336 -30.18 37.16 -7.84
N GLU A 337 -30.02 37.93 -8.92
CA GLU A 337 -29.33 37.64 -10.18
C GLU A 337 -27.80 37.67 -10.06
N LEU A 338 -27.18 36.95 -11.00
CA LEU A 338 -25.75 36.86 -11.28
C LEU A 338 -25.35 38.02 -12.23
N ILE A 339 -24.25 38.72 -11.94
CA ILE A 339 -23.69 39.77 -12.81
C ILE A 339 -22.48 39.22 -13.56
N GLU A 340 -22.60 39.08 -14.88
CA GLU A 340 -21.49 38.91 -15.83
C GLU A 340 -20.77 40.24 -16.08
N LYS A 341 -19.45 40.18 -16.28
CA LYS A 341 -18.70 41.25 -16.93
C LYS A 341 -17.68 40.67 -17.90
N THR A 342 -17.94 40.87 -19.18
CA THR A 342 -17.12 40.55 -20.35
C THR A 342 -16.10 41.65 -20.62
N THR A 343 -14.86 41.32 -21.01
CA THR A 343 -14.02 42.18 -21.86
C THR A 343 -13.00 41.33 -22.66
N GLN A 344 -13.09 41.37 -24.00
CA GLN A 344 -12.08 40.97 -25.01
C GLN A 344 -10.91 42.00 -25.00
N GLU A 345 -9.69 41.85 -25.51
CA GLU A 345 -8.99 40.97 -26.45
C GLU A 345 -7.49 41.35 -26.37
N SER A 346 -6.55 40.43 -26.63
CA SER A 346 -5.47 40.58 -27.63
C SER A 346 -4.40 39.48 -27.50
N ILE A 347 -4.07 38.89 -28.65
CA ILE A 347 -3.06 37.83 -28.85
C ILE A 347 -1.80 38.45 -29.46
N SER A 348 -0.63 38.10 -28.95
CA SER A 348 0.64 38.16 -29.71
C SER A 348 1.57 37.02 -29.29
N THR A 349 2.11 36.33 -30.28
CA THR A 349 2.98 35.14 -30.24
C THR A 349 4.43 35.44 -29.83
N LEU A 350 5.11 34.54 -29.08
CA LEU A 350 6.34 33.80 -29.48
C LEU A 350 6.93 32.95 -28.33
N ASP A 351 7.41 31.75 -28.70
CA ASP A 351 8.14 30.69 -27.97
C ASP A 351 8.96 31.04 -26.71
N LYS A 352 8.83 30.16 -25.69
CA LYS A 352 9.95 29.41 -25.09
C LYS A 352 9.44 28.36 -24.08
N THR A 353 10.01 27.15 -24.20
CA THR A 353 10.05 26.04 -23.25
C THR A 353 9.79 26.40 -21.78
N THR A 354 8.81 25.75 -21.16
CA THR A 354 8.64 25.77 -19.70
C THR A 354 8.22 24.39 -19.22
N GLU A 355 8.97 23.83 -18.27
CA GLU A 355 8.56 22.72 -17.42
C GLU A 355 7.19 23.05 -16.81
N GLU A 356 6.16 22.29 -17.16
CA GLU A 356 4.86 22.46 -16.54
C GLU A 356 4.87 21.84 -15.14
N THR A 357 4.73 22.68 -14.13
CA THR A 357 4.61 22.25 -12.74
C THR A 357 3.29 21.49 -12.52
N PHE A 358 3.33 20.49 -11.63
CA PHE A 358 2.23 19.61 -11.22
C PHE A 358 0.85 20.30 -11.01
N PRO A 359 0.74 21.54 -10.48
CA PRO A 359 -0.55 22.23 -10.32
C PRO A 359 -1.26 22.50 -11.66
N THR A 360 -0.51 22.74 -12.74
CA THR A 360 -1.06 23.06 -14.06
C THR A 360 -1.67 21.82 -14.70
N GLN A 361 -1.00 20.66 -14.59
CA GLN A 361 -1.52 19.39 -15.07
C GLN A 361 -2.75 18.92 -14.29
N LEU A 362 -2.76 19.14 -12.97
CA LEU A 362 -3.93 18.86 -12.12
C LEU A 362 -5.13 19.72 -12.52
N THR A 363 -4.91 21.01 -12.81
CA THR A 363 -5.97 21.94 -13.24
C THR A 363 -6.53 21.56 -14.62
N ILE A 364 -5.66 21.15 -15.55
CA ILE A 364 -6.07 20.65 -16.88
C ILE A 364 -6.86 19.34 -16.72
N GLY A 365 -6.40 18.41 -15.88
CA GLY A 365 -7.09 17.15 -15.61
C GLY A 365 -8.49 17.33 -15.01
N ILE A 366 -8.64 18.23 -14.05
CA ILE A 366 -9.94 18.59 -13.45
C ILE A 366 -10.85 19.23 -14.51
N GLY A 367 -10.32 20.13 -15.34
CA GLY A 367 -11.08 20.77 -16.42
C GLY A 367 -11.63 19.78 -17.45
N ILE A 368 -10.82 18.80 -17.86
CA ILE A 368 -11.22 17.74 -18.79
C ILE A 368 -12.27 16.83 -18.15
N GLY A 369 -12.11 16.48 -16.87
CA GLY A 369 -13.08 15.67 -16.13
C GLY A 369 -14.47 16.31 -16.05
N ILE A 370 -14.54 17.62 -15.79
CA ILE A 370 -15.81 18.37 -15.74
C ILE A 370 -16.47 18.44 -17.12
N ALA A 371 -15.69 18.66 -18.19
CA ALA A 371 -16.22 18.72 -19.55
C ALA A 371 -16.82 17.37 -20.00
N ILE A 372 -16.17 16.25 -19.66
CA ILE A 372 -16.67 14.91 -19.95
C ILE A 372 -17.94 14.59 -19.14
N GLY A 373 -17.97 14.98 -17.86
CA GLY A 373 -19.16 14.83 -17.01
C GLY A 373 -20.39 15.58 -17.56
N LEU A 374 -20.20 16.82 -18.03
CA LEU A 374 -21.26 17.61 -18.64
C LEU A 374 -21.73 17.02 -19.99
N ALA A 375 -20.82 16.51 -20.82
CA ALA A 375 -21.17 15.82 -22.06
C ALA A 375 -22.05 14.58 -21.79
N PHE A 376 -21.75 13.82 -20.73
CA PHE A 376 -22.54 12.67 -20.31
C PHE A 376 -23.97 13.02 -19.86
N VAL A 377 -24.14 14.13 -19.13
CA VAL A 377 -25.47 14.65 -18.72
C VAL A 377 -26.30 15.05 -19.94
N PHE A 378 -25.68 15.63 -20.97
CA PHE A 378 -26.38 15.98 -22.21
C PHE A 378 -26.75 14.75 -23.07
N ILE A 379 -25.89 13.73 -23.12
CA ILE A 379 -26.15 12.50 -23.88
C ILE A 379 -27.26 11.66 -23.21
N THR A 380 -27.25 11.57 -21.88
CA THR A 380 -28.27 10.84 -21.12
C THR A 380 -29.63 11.53 -21.12
N ARG A 381 -29.67 12.88 -21.08
CA ARG A 381 -30.93 13.64 -21.27
C ARG A 381 -31.51 13.48 -22.67
N ARG A 382 -30.67 13.42 -23.72
CA ARG A 382 -31.12 13.28 -25.12
C ARG A 382 -31.77 11.91 -25.41
N ASN A 383 -31.44 10.88 -24.63
CA ASN A 383 -32.03 9.54 -24.76
C ASN A 383 -33.26 9.31 -23.87
N SER A 384 -33.64 10.28 -23.03
CA SER A 384 -34.85 10.18 -22.17
C SER A 384 -36.12 10.74 -22.83
N ASP A 385 -36.00 11.41 -23.99
CA ASP A 385 -37.13 11.98 -24.75
C ASP A 385 -37.45 11.17 -26.03
N LYS A 386 -37.25 9.85 -26.01
CA LYS A 386 -37.74 8.93 -27.05
C LYS A 386 -38.45 7.72 -26.47
#